data_AF-A0A7U5A5K0-F1
#
_entry.id   AF-A0A7U5A5K0-F1
#
_cell.length_a   1.000
_cell.length_b   1.000
_cell.length_c   1.000
_cell.angle_alpha   90.00
_cell.angle_beta   90.00
_cell.angle_gamma   90.00
#
_symmetry.space_group_name_H-M   'P 1'
#
loop_
_entity.id
_entity.type
_entity.pdbx_description
1 polymer ?
#
loop_
_entity_poly.entity_id
_entity_poly.type
_entity_poly.pdbx_seq_one_letter_code
_entity_poly.pdbx_strand_id
1 'polypeptide(L)'
;MGVEAIGVDGTSRRGHNYITVVADLVEHDVINVTPGKDPATVERFSRDFMDHNGVPEYVRLVACDMSLGFRKGIREHLPHARRIVDKFHVARHADEAVDKAGKTEGRSNPLLKRTKYLWLRNEESLTELQVETKRNLTRQRLKTGRACRMREVPQDIYTDSRTPSGAWVRLHRLCSWMTHSGLEPMKDFARMIRRHFAEIVAYFGHPYTNAVLEGADSVIRNVKRRARGFRDMDHSATMIYLTCGRLDLKAVTTT
;
A
#
# COMPACT_ATOMS: atom_id res chain seq x y z
N MET A 1 -9.50 -26.16 -5.37
CA MET A 1 -8.88 -25.02 -6.08
C MET A 1 -7.87 -24.41 -5.11
N GLY A 2 -6.66 -24.10 -5.56
CA GLY A 2 -5.61 -23.55 -4.69
C GLY A 2 -5.61 -22.03 -4.68
N VAL A 3 -5.05 -21.42 -3.63
CA VAL A 3 -4.90 -19.97 -3.51
C VAL A 3 -3.84 -19.47 -4.51
N GLU A 4 -4.25 -18.68 -5.51
CA GLU A 4 -3.36 -18.18 -6.57
C GLU A 4 -2.79 -16.79 -6.28
N ALA A 5 -3.58 -15.91 -5.65
CA ALA A 5 -3.21 -14.52 -5.40
C ALA A 5 -3.50 -14.14 -3.95
N ILE A 6 -2.50 -13.62 -3.25
CA ILE A 6 -2.65 -13.21 -1.85
C ILE A 6 -2.29 -11.74 -1.63
N GLY A 7 -2.95 -11.13 -0.67
CA GLY A 7 -2.58 -9.85 -0.10
C GLY A 7 -1.81 -10.09 1.19
N VAL A 8 -0.76 -9.32 1.46
CA VAL A 8 -0.05 -9.31 2.75
C VAL A 8 0.06 -7.88 3.26
N ASP A 9 -0.42 -7.63 4.49
CA ASP A 9 -0.25 -6.34 5.16
C ASP A 9 -0.04 -6.49 6.68
N GLY A 10 0.70 -5.54 7.25
CA GLY A 10 1.01 -5.48 8.67
C GLY A 10 0.15 -4.44 9.38
N THR A 11 -0.77 -4.87 10.24
CA THR A 11 -1.61 -3.96 11.02
C THR A 11 -1.14 -3.83 12.48
N SER A 12 -1.34 -2.65 13.06
CA SER A 12 -0.80 -2.31 14.39
C SER A 12 -1.76 -2.65 15.54
N ARG A 13 -1.22 -3.23 16.60
CA ARG A 13 -1.88 -3.43 17.90
C ARG A 13 -1.36 -2.41 18.92
N ARG A 14 -2.14 -2.19 19.98
CA ARG A 14 -1.78 -1.28 21.08
C ARG A 14 -0.47 -1.76 21.71
N GLY A 15 0.49 -0.86 21.93
CA GLY A 15 1.75 -1.16 22.63
C GLY A 15 2.85 -1.83 21.78
N HIS A 16 3.02 -1.44 20.50
CA HIS A 16 4.08 -1.92 19.60
C HIS A 16 4.00 -3.38 19.12
N ASN A 17 2.88 -4.07 19.35
CA ASN A 17 2.63 -5.39 18.78
C ASN A 17 2.09 -5.24 17.35
N TYR A 18 2.61 -6.00 16.41
CA TYR A 18 2.13 -6.02 15.02
C TYR A 18 1.49 -7.38 14.74
N ILE A 19 0.51 -7.41 13.84
CA ILE A 19 0.05 -8.64 13.21
C ILE A 19 0.22 -8.50 11.70
N THR A 20 0.58 -9.58 11.05
CA THR A 20 0.53 -9.72 9.60
C THR A 20 -0.74 -10.48 9.26
N VAL A 21 -1.55 -9.90 8.39
CA VAL A 21 -2.77 -10.51 7.86
C VAL A 21 -2.50 -10.90 6.42
N VAL A 22 -2.86 -12.13 6.06
CA VAL A 22 -2.82 -12.65 4.70
C VAL A 22 -4.25 -12.95 4.26
N ALA A 23 -4.62 -12.46 3.09
CA ALA A 23 -5.94 -12.67 2.52
C ALA A 23 -5.83 -13.25 1.10
N ASP A 24 -6.76 -14.12 0.73
CA ASP A 24 -6.96 -14.51 -0.66
C ASP A 24 -7.61 -13.34 -1.42
N LEU A 25 -6.97 -12.91 -2.51
CA LEU A 25 -7.44 -11.78 -3.32
C LEU A 25 -8.50 -12.18 -4.36
N VAL A 26 -8.76 -13.47 -4.53
CA VAL A 26 -9.81 -14.02 -5.39
C VAL A 26 -11.06 -14.31 -4.57
N GLU A 27 -10.92 -15.06 -3.48
CA GLU A 27 -12.04 -15.46 -2.62
C GLU A 27 -12.44 -14.40 -1.58
N HIS A 28 -11.61 -13.35 -1.43
CA HIS A 28 -11.85 -12.19 -0.56
C HIS A 28 -12.02 -12.55 0.93
N ASP A 29 -11.21 -13.48 1.42
CA ASP A 29 -11.20 -13.96 2.79
C ASP A 29 -9.80 -13.95 3.41
N VAL A 30 -9.75 -13.77 4.73
CA VAL A 30 -8.51 -13.83 5.50
C VAL A 30 -8.15 -15.28 5.75
N ILE A 31 -7.05 -15.71 5.15
CA ILE A 31 -6.55 -17.10 5.20
C ILE A 31 -5.48 -17.31 6.26
N ASN A 32 -4.81 -16.24 6.72
CA ASN A 32 -3.85 -16.36 7.82
C ASN A 32 -3.72 -15.05 8.62
N VAL A 33 -3.51 -15.20 9.94
CA VAL A 33 -3.16 -14.13 10.87
C VAL A 33 -1.95 -14.56 11.70
N THR A 34 -0.83 -13.86 11.51
CA THR A 34 0.44 -14.19 12.17
C THR A 34 0.95 -13.02 13.02
N PRO A 35 1.51 -13.25 14.23
CA PRO A 35 2.13 -12.18 15.02
C PRO A 35 3.40 -11.64 14.34
N GLY A 36 3.64 -10.34 14.47
CA GLY A 36 4.83 -9.66 13.96
C GLY A 36 4.64 -9.00 12.60
N LYS A 37 5.74 -8.45 12.07
CA LYS A 37 5.85 -7.83 10.73
C LYS A 37 7.24 -8.04 10.09
N ASP A 38 8.01 -8.94 10.67
CA ASP A 38 9.38 -9.26 10.27
C ASP A 38 9.39 -10.31 9.14
N PRO A 39 10.53 -10.57 8.46
CA PRO A 39 10.56 -11.55 7.37
C PRO A 39 10.02 -12.94 7.74
N ALA A 40 10.14 -13.37 9.00
CA ALA A 40 9.69 -14.68 9.43
C ALA A 40 8.16 -14.76 9.53
N THR A 41 7.41 -13.67 9.35
CA THR A 41 5.93 -13.76 9.24
C THR A 41 5.51 -14.50 7.97
N VAL A 42 6.23 -14.31 6.86
CA VAL A 42 5.93 -15.01 5.59
C VAL A 42 6.31 -16.48 5.70
N GLU A 43 7.39 -16.79 6.42
CA GLU A 43 7.76 -18.17 6.74
C GLU A 43 6.66 -18.86 7.58
N ARG A 44 6.22 -18.21 8.66
CA ARG A 44 5.14 -18.72 9.51
C ARG A 44 3.85 -18.94 8.72
N PHE A 45 3.47 -17.98 7.88
CA PHE A 45 2.35 -18.13 6.95
C PHE A 45 2.55 -19.34 6.04
N SER A 46 3.71 -19.48 5.39
CA SER A 46 3.96 -20.59 4.46
C SER A 46 3.84 -21.96 5.14
N ARG A 47 4.34 -22.11 6.37
CA ARG A 47 4.20 -23.34 7.17
C ARG A 47 2.73 -23.62 7.52
N ASP A 48 2.05 -22.63 8.09
CA ASP A 48 0.63 -22.74 8.44
C ASP A 48 -0.23 -23.05 7.22
N PHE A 49 0.09 -22.44 6.06
CA PHE A 49 -0.60 -22.70 4.81
C PHE A 49 -0.43 -24.16 4.38
N MET A 50 0.77 -24.73 4.47
CA MET A 50 1.01 -26.15 4.19
C MET A 50 0.30 -27.09 5.16
N ASP A 51 0.30 -26.75 6.46
CA ASP A 51 -0.38 -27.54 7.50
C ASP A 51 -1.91 -27.63 7.26
N HIS A 52 -2.46 -26.65 6.54
CA HIS A 52 -3.88 -26.60 6.15
C HIS A 52 -4.12 -26.99 4.67
N ASN A 53 -3.25 -27.80 4.08
CA ASN A 53 -3.33 -28.30 2.69
C ASN A 53 -3.15 -27.26 1.59
N GLY A 54 -2.65 -26.06 1.94
CA GLY A 54 -2.19 -25.07 1.00
C GLY A 54 -0.87 -25.46 0.33
N VAL A 55 -0.65 -24.97 -0.89
CA VAL A 55 0.55 -25.26 -1.68
C VAL A 55 1.21 -23.93 -2.04
N PRO A 56 2.31 -23.52 -1.37
CA PRO A 56 3.02 -22.27 -1.63
C PRO A 56 3.37 -22.03 -3.11
N GLU A 57 3.64 -23.10 -3.85
CA GLU A 57 3.98 -23.09 -5.28
C GLU A 57 2.83 -22.65 -6.18
N TYR A 58 1.57 -22.75 -5.70
CA TYR A 58 0.40 -22.27 -6.42
C TYR A 58 0.20 -20.75 -6.28
N VAL A 59 0.83 -20.12 -5.29
CA VAL A 59 0.77 -18.66 -5.14
C VAL A 59 1.59 -18.00 -6.25
N ARG A 60 0.91 -17.37 -7.20
CA ARG A 60 1.49 -16.67 -8.33
C ARG A 60 1.65 -15.18 -8.09
N LEU A 61 0.82 -14.59 -7.25
CA LEU A 61 0.78 -13.14 -7.05
C LEU A 61 0.73 -12.79 -5.57
N VAL A 62 1.52 -11.81 -5.15
CA VAL A 62 1.48 -11.25 -3.80
C VAL A 62 1.37 -9.74 -3.88
N ALA A 63 0.22 -9.18 -3.52
CA ALA A 63 0.08 -7.74 -3.29
C ALA A 63 0.53 -7.43 -1.86
N CYS A 64 1.45 -6.47 -1.69
CA CYS A 64 1.88 -6.05 -0.36
C CYS A 64 2.40 -4.62 -0.35
N ASP A 65 2.69 -4.12 0.84
CA ASP A 65 3.40 -2.86 1.02
C ASP A 65 4.86 -2.93 0.54
N MET A 66 5.60 -1.84 0.74
CA MET A 66 7.01 -1.74 0.36
C MET A 66 7.98 -2.34 1.39
N SER A 67 7.51 -3.15 2.36
CA SER A 67 8.33 -3.77 3.40
C SER A 67 9.46 -4.61 2.80
N LEU A 68 10.69 -4.32 3.22
CA LEU A 68 11.85 -5.14 2.89
C LEU A 68 11.75 -6.54 3.53
N GLY A 69 11.04 -6.66 4.66
CA GLY A 69 10.82 -7.92 5.34
C GLY A 69 9.93 -8.85 4.52
N PHE A 70 8.79 -8.35 4.05
CA PHE A 70 7.92 -9.11 3.15
C PHE A 70 8.61 -9.42 1.84
N ARG A 71 9.35 -8.46 1.24
CA ARG A 71 10.14 -8.74 0.02
C ARG A 71 11.09 -9.93 0.21
N LYS A 72 11.79 -10.01 1.35
CA LYS A 72 12.69 -11.13 1.66
C LYS A 72 11.90 -12.43 1.84
N GLY A 73 10.89 -12.42 2.71
CA GLY A 73 10.11 -13.61 3.03
C GLY A 73 9.35 -14.19 1.83
N ILE A 74 8.75 -13.34 0.98
CA ILE A 74 8.06 -13.77 -0.24
C ILE A 74 9.04 -14.48 -1.18
N ARG A 75 10.24 -13.92 -1.38
CA ARG A 75 11.25 -14.55 -2.24
C ARG A 75 11.71 -15.91 -1.71
N GLU A 76 11.77 -16.08 -0.39
CA GLU A 76 12.29 -17.29 0.25
C GLU A 76 11.23 -18.40 0.40
N HIS A 77 9.95 -18.04 0.58
CA HIS A 77 8.89 -19.00 0.93
C HIS A 77 7.74 -19.07 -0.09
N LEU A 78 7.70 -18.16 -1.07
CA LEU A 78 6.72 -18.15 -2.17
C LEU A 78 7.48 -18.01 -3.50
N PRO A 79 8.27 -19.02 -3.91
CA PRO A 79 9.29 -18.87 -4.95
C PRO A 79 8.73 -18.58 -6.35
N HIS A 80 7.46 -18.88 -6.60
CA HIS A 80 6.78 -18.61 -7.86
C HIS A 80 5.92 -17.33 -7.84
N ALA A 81 5.88 -16.64 -6.70
CA ALA A 81 5.07 -15.46 -6.55
C ALA A 81 5.75 -14.21 -7.11
N ARG A 82 5.03 -13.51 -7.98
CA ARG A 82 5.38 -12.16 -8.38
C ARG A 82 4.80 -11.16 -7.38
N ARG A 83 5.67 -10.34 -6.82
CA ARG A 83 5.28 -9.29 -5.88
C ARG A 83 4.78 -8.04 -6.62
N ILE A 84 3.65 -7.52 -6.16
CA ILE A 84 3.01 -6.30 -6.62
C ILE A 84 3.04 -5.29 -5.46
N VAL A 85 3.59 -4.12 -5.71
CA VAL A 85 3.54 -3.03 -4.73
C VAL A 85 2.20 -2.33 -4.82
N ASP A 86 1.51 -2.21 -3.68
CA ASP A 86 0.25 -1.50 -3.62
C ASP A 86 0.41 0.00 -3.95
N LYS A 87 -0.46 0.47 -4.86
CA LYS A 87 -0.50 1.83 -5.38
C LYS A 87 -0.74 2.88 -4.30
N PHE A 88 -1.46 2.54 -3.23
CA PHE A 88 -1.70 3.46 -2.11
C PHE A 88 -0.38 3.89 -1.45
N HIS A 89 0.57 2.96 -1.27
CA HIS A 89 1.89 3.29 -0.72
C HIS A 89 2.72 4.18 -1.63
N VAL A 90 2.62 4.00 -2.96
CA VAL A 90 3.26 4.89 -3.94
C VAL A 90 2.68 6.31 -3.82
N ALA A 91 1.35 6.44 -3.76
CA ALA A 91 0.67 7.72 -3.60
C ALA A 91 1.04 8.40 -2.26
N ARG A 92 1.06 7.64 -1.15
CA ARG A 92 1.47 8.15 0.16
C ARG A 92 2.89 8.71 0.14
N HIS A 93 3.84 8.02 -0.48
CA HIS A 93 5.20 8.53 -0.61
C HIS A 93 5.32 9.76 -1.52
N ALA A 94 4.47 9.87 -2.54
CA ALA A 94 4.38 11.07 -3.37
C ALA A 94 3.91 12.27 -2.52
N ASP A 95 2.85 12.08 -1.73
CA ASP A 95 2.30 13.11 -0.83
C ASP A 95 3.31 13.54 0.25
N GLU A 96 4.01 12.58 0.86
CA GLU A 96 5.10 12.85 1.82
C GLU A 96 6.21 13.69 1.18
N ALA A 97 6.57 13.41 -0.06
CA ALA A 97 7.60 14.15 -0.79
C ALA A 97 7.15 15.59 -1.06
N VAL A 98 5.88 15.82 -1.42
CA VAL A 98 5.30 17.16 -1.60
C VAL A 98 5.25 17.91 -0.26
N ASP A 99 4.80 17.27 0.82
CA ASP A 99 4.74 17.87 2.16
C ASP A 99 6.15 18.31 2.62
N LYS A 100 7.17 17.48 2.40
CA LYS A 100 8.57 17.84 2.69
C LYS A 100 9.06 19.01 1.84
N ALA A 101 8.76 19.03 0.55
CA ALA A 101 9.12 20.15 -0.33
C ALA A 101 8.45 21.45 0.12
N GLY A 102 7.15 21.40 0.44
CA GLY A 102 6.36 22.51 0.95
C GLY A 102 6.85 23.03 2.29
N LYS A 103 7.19 22.14 3.24
CA LYS A 103 7.80 22.52 4.51
C LYS A 103 9.16 23.19 4.34
N THR A 104 9.95 22.73 3.38
CA THR A 104 11.29 23.29 3.11
C THR A 104 11.18 24.69 2.54
N GLU A 105 10.36 24.88 1.50
CA GLU A 105 10.17 26.19 0.86
C GLU A 105 9.38 27.16 1.75
N GLY A 106 8.41 26.67 2.52
CA GLY A 106 7.55 27.48 3.39
C GLY A 106 8.28 28.09 4.60
N ARG A 107 9.50 27.66 4.91
CA ARG A 107 10.35 28.32 5.92
C ARG A 107 10.72 29.75 5.55
N SER A 108 10.90 30.01 4.25
CA SER A 108 11.30 31.32 3.73
C SER A 108 10.25 31.98 2.84
N ASN A 109 9.17 31.27 2.51
CA ASN A 109 8.12 31.77 1.62
C ASN A 109 6.74 31.82 2.31
N PRO A 110 6.27 33.01 2.74
CA PRO A 110 4.98 33.19 3.40
C PRO A 110 3.77 32.74 2.57
N LEU A 111 3.89 32.70 1.23
CA LEU A 111 2.81 32.26 0.33
C LEU A 111 2.40 30.80 0.55
N LEU A 112 3.25 30.00 1.20
CA LEU A 112 2.98 28.60 1.51
C LEU A 112 2.34 28.38 2.89
N LYS A 113 2.13 29.45 3.66
CA LYS A 113 1.52 29.35 4.99
C LYS A 113 0.08 28.85 4.85
N ARG A 114 -0.25 27.77 5.57
CA ARG A 114 -1.58 27.13 5.56
C ARG A 114 -2.05 26.60 4.19
N THR A 115 -1.16 26.42 3.21
CA THR A 115 -1.54 25.88 1.89
C THR A 115 -1.30 24.38 1.73
N LYS A 116 -0.80 23.69 2.77
CA LYS A 116 -0.46 22.25 2.74
C LYS A 116 -1.49 21.39 2.01
N TYR A 117 -2.75 21.46 2.41
CA TYR A 117 -3.81 20.61 1.87
C TYR A 117 -4.24 20.99 0.44
N LEU A 118 -3.88 22.17 -0.06
CA LEU A 118 -4.08 22.52 -1.48
C LEU A 118 -3.19 21.68 -2.40
N TRP A 119 -2.04 21.23 -1.90
CA TRP A 119 -1.04 20.50 -2.70
C TRP A 119 -1.15 18.98 -2.58
N LEU A 120 -1.73 18.47 -1.48
CA LEU A 120 -1.83 17.02 -1.20
C LEU A 120 -3.15 16.41 -1.67
N ARG A 121 -4.21 17.21 -1.75
CA ARG A 121 -5.53 16.74 -2.16
C ARG A 121 -5.68 16.76 -3.68
N ASN A 122 -6.49 15.84 -4.19
CA ASN A 122 -6.90 15.84 -5.60
C ASN A 122 -7.77 17.07 -5.88
N GLU A 123 -7.64 17.66 -7.07
CA GLU A 123 -8.37 18.89 -7.45
C GLU A 123 -9.89 18.73 -7.31
N GLU A 124 -10.42 17.54 -7.65
CA GLU A 124 -11.84 17.18 -7.50
C GLU A 124 -12.37 17.25 -6.05
N SER A 125 -11.47 17.16 -5.06
CA SER A 125 -11.84 17.20 -3.64
C SER A 125 -11.70 18.60 -3.03
N LEU A 126 -11.18 19.57 -3.79
CA LEU A 126 -11.01 20.95 -3.37
C LEU A 126 -12.29 21.75 -3.61
N THR A 127 -12.56 22.74 -2.77
CA THR A 127 -13.61 23.73 -3.05
C THR A 127 -13.19 24.67 -4.18
N GLU A 128 -14.15 25.33 -4.83
CA GLU A 128 -13.85 26.29 -5.92
C GLU A 128 -12.82 27.35 -5.50
N LEU A 129 -12.97 27.92 -4.29
CA LEU A 129 -12.01 28.89 -3.73
C LEU A 129 -10.61 28.28 -3.53
N GLN A 130 -10.54 27.02 -3.10
CA GLN A 130 -9.27 26.31 -2.94
C GLN A 130 -8.61 26.02 -4.30
N VAL A 131 -9.39 25.67 -5.32
CA VAL A 131 -8.92 25.49 -6.70
C VAL A 131 -8.37 26.79 -7.25
N GLU A 132 -9.10 27.90 -7.11
CA GLU A 132 -8.64 29.22 -7.54
C GLU A 132 -7.34 29.63 -6.83
N THR A 133 -7.29 29.42 -5.51
CA THR A 133 -6.07 29.67 -4.72
C THR A 133 -4.90 28.83 -5.21
N LYS A 134 -5.10 27.51 -5.44
CA LYS A 134 -4.08 26.60 -5.98
C LYS A 134 -3.61 27.08 -7.36
N ARG A 135 -4.52 27.50 -8.24
CA ARG A 135 -4.19 28.03 -9.58
C ARG A 135 -3.34 29.30 -9.49
N ASN A 136 -3.72 30.25 -8.64
CA ASN A 136 -2.97 31.48 -8.43
C ASN A 136 -1.56 31.21 -7.86
N LEU A 137 -1.44 30.27 -6.92
CA LEU A 137 -0.12 29.84 -6.41
C LEU A 137 0.70 29.09 -7.45
N THR A 138 0.05 28.32 -8.33
CA THR A 138 0.75 27.55 -9.39
C THR A 138 1.32 28.45 -10.48
N ARG A 139 0.74 29.65 -10.69
CA ARG A 139 1.30 30.71 -11.56
C ARG A 139 2.60 31.31 -10.99
N GLN A 140 2.83 31.16 -9.69
CA GLN A 140 4.09 31.55 -9.05
C GLN A 140 5.17 30.49 -9.33
N ARG A 141 6.45 30.88 -9.30
CA ARG A 141 7.60 29.96 -9.53
C ARG A 141 7.91 29.08 -8.31
N LEU A 142 6.89 28.51 -7.66
CA LEU A 142 7.02 27.71 -6.44
C LEU A 142 7.60 26.33 -6.71
N LYS A 143 8.58 25.93 -5.91
CA LYS A 143 9.12 24.56 -5.89
C LYS A 143 8.04 23.55 -5.50
N THR A 144 7.16 23.93 -4.58
CA THR A 144 6.02 23.12 -4.10
C THR A 144 5.01 22.86 -5.22
N GLY A 145 4.74 23.84 -6.08
CA GLY A 145 3.88 23.64 -7.25
C GLY A 145 4.50 22.66 -8.26
N ARG A 146 5.82 22.72 -8.48
CA ARG A 146 6.54 21.73 -9.31
C ARG A 146 6.48 20.32 -8.70
N ALA A 147 6.67 20.21 -7.39
CA ALA A 147 6.55 18.95 -6.65
C ALA A 147 5.13 18.36 -6.76
N CYS A 148 4.09 19.19 -6.62
CA CYS A 148 2.70 18.77 -6.75
C CYS A 148 2.43 18.14 -8.13
N ARG A 149 2.90 18.78 -9.21
CA ARG A 149 2.82 18.20 -10.56
C ARG A 149 3.51 16.84 -10.68
N MET A 150 4.69 16.66 -10.06
CA MET A 150 5.38 15.36 -10.06
C MET A 150 4.60 14.28 -9.29
N ARG A 151 3.88 14.66 -8.24
CA ARG A 151 3.03 13.77 -7.43
C ARG A 151 1.73 13.36 -8.14
N GLU A 152 1.23 14.19 -9.05
CA GLU A 152 0.05 13.86 -9.88
C GLU A 152 0.40 12.80 -10.95
N VAL A 153 1.62 12.80 -11.52
CA VAL A 153 2.00 11.87 -12.60
C VAL A 153 1.82 10.37 -12.26
N PRO A 154 2.20 9.84 -11.07
CA PRO A 154 1.89 8.46 -10.72
C PRO A 154 0.38 8.13 -10.80
N GLN A 155 -0.49 9.07 -10.44
CA GLN A 155 -1.95 8.86 -10.50
C GLN A 155 -2.40 8.73 -11.94
N ASP A 156 -1.95 9.63 -12.83
CA ASP A 156 -2.21 9.55 -14.26
C ASP A 156 -1.68 8.24 -14.86
N ILE A 157 -0.52 7.77 -14.38
CA ILE A 157 0.04 6.49 -14.83
C ILE A 157 -0.88 5.34 -14.46
N TYR A 158 -1.37 5.29 -13.22
CA TYR A 158 -2.31 4.25 -12.77
C TYR A 158 -3.68 4.33 -13.46
N THR A 159 -4.13 5.52 -13.85
CA THR A 159 -5.42 5.73 -14.53
C THR A 159 -5.34 5.41 -16.03
N ASP A 160 -4.35 5.93 -16.74
CA ASP A 160 -4.36 5.86 -18.21
C ASP A 160 -3.57 4.68 -18.78
N SER A 161 -2.60 4.14 -18.04
CA SER A 161 -1.71 3.10 -18.58
C SER A 161 -2.38 1.75 -18.53
N ARG A 162 -2.58 1.13 -19.69
CA ARG A 162 -3.21 -0.20 -19.82
C ARG A 162 -2.23 -1.37 -19.91
N THR A 163 -0.93 -1.07 -20.06
CA THR A 163 0.09 -2.09 -20.28
C THR A 163 1.33 -1.86 -19.41
N PRO A 164 2.05 -2.92 -19.01
CA PRO A 164 3.31 -2.80 -18.28
C PRO A 164 4.34 -1.92 -19.01
N SER A 165 4.48 -2.07 -20.32
CA SER A 165 5.44 -1.31 -21.13
C SER A 165 5.10 0.19 -21.17
N GLY A 166 3.81 0.55 -21.27
CA GLY A 166 3.38 1.94 -21.22
C GLY A 166 3.68 2.59 -19.87
N ALA A 167 3.35 1.90 -18.78
CA ALA A 167 3.66 2.35 -17.44
C ALA A 167 5.17 2.47 -17.19
N TRP A 168 5.97 1.51 -17.68
CA TRP A 168 7.43 1.51 -17.59
C TRP A 168 8.02 2.80 -18.16
N VAL A 169 7.64 3.17 -19.38
CA VAL A 169 8.18 4.36 -20.05
C VAL A 169 7.82 5.64 -19.29
N ARG A 170 6.57 5.76 -18.84
CA ARG A 170 6.11 6.95 -18.09
C ARG A 170 6.78 7.05 -16.72
N LEU A 171 6.88 5.95 -15.97
CA LEU A 171 7.58 5.91 -14.68
C LEU A 171 9.07 6.22 -14.83
N HIS A 172 9.72 5.72 -15.89
CA HIS A 172 11.13 6.02 -16.16
C HIS A 172 11.34 7.52 -16.43
N ARG A 173 10.49 8.13 -17.27
CA ARG A 173 10.50 9.57 -17.54
C ARG A 173 10.26 10.39 -16.27
N LEU A 174 9.28 10.00 -15.45
CA LEU A 174 9.00 10.64 -14.16
C LEU A 174 10.23 10.58 -13.24
N CYS A 175 10.85 9.41 -13.09
CA CYS A 175 12.05 9.24 -12.27
C CYS A 175 13.19 10.14 -12.75
N SER A 176 13.39 10.24 -14.07
CA SER A 176 14.37 11.16 -14.66
C SER A 176 14.06 12.62 -14.31
N TRP A 177 12.82 13.06 -14.49
CA TRP A 177 12.39 14.43 -14.18
C TRP A 177 12.60 14.78 -12.70
N MET A 178 12.20 13.89 -11.79
CA MET A 178 12.39 14.08 -10.35
C MET A 178 13.86 14.13 -9.96
N THR A 179 14.71 13.32 -10.59
CA THR A 179 16.16 13.28 -10.28
C THR A 179 16.85 14.60 -10.63
N HIS A 180 16.47 15.21 -11.76
CA HIS A 180 17.02 16.48 -12.23
C HIS A 180 16.23 17.70 -11.75
N SER A 181 15.27 17.53 -10.84
CA SER A 181 14.39 18.61 -10.39
C SER A 181 15.07 19.65 -9.49
N GLY A 182 16.18 19.28 -8.85
CA GLY A 182 16.78 20.06 -7.77
C GLY A 182 15.96 20.04 -6.47
N LEU A 183 14.97 19.14 -6.34
CA LEU A 183 14.12 18.98 -5.15
C LEU A 183 14.48 17.67 -4.45
N GLU A 184 15.22 17.75 -3.35
CA GLU A 184 15.70 16.55 -2.65
C GLU A 184 14.59 15.57 -2.24
N PRO A 185 13.41 16.02 -1.74
CA PRO A 185 12.29 15.12 -1.46
C PRO A 185 11.79 14.36 -2.69
N MET A 186 11.83 14.97 -3.88
CA MET A 186 11.43 14.30 -5.13
C MET A 186 12.50 13.31 -5.59
N LYS A 187 13.78 13.60 -5.36
CA LYS A 187 14.86 12.65 -5.62
C LYS A 187 14.76 11.42 -4.71
N ASP A 188 14.43 11.61 -3.43
CA ASP A 188 14.15 10.51 -2.50
C ASP A 188 13.01 9.63 -3.01
N PHE A 189 11.92 10.26 -3.45
CA PHE A 189 10.78 9.55 -4.02
C PHE A 189 11.16 8.79 -5.31
N ALA A 190 11.94 9.40 -6.21
CA ALA A 190 12.46 8.73 -7.39
C ALA A 190 13.36 7.54 -7.07
N ARG A 191 14.22 7.66 -6.05
CA ARG A 191 15.05 6.54 -5.55
C ARG A 191 14.17 5.42 -4.99
N MET A 192 13.08 5.76 -4.30
CA MET A 192 12.10 4.77 -3.85
C MET A 192 11.44 4.05 -5.04
N ILE A 193 10.89 4.77 -6.02
CA ILE A 193 10.27 4.15 -7.19
C ILE A 193 11.27 3.22 -7.90
N ARG A 194 12.51 3.66 -8.10
CA ARG A 194 13.55 2.83 -8.72
C ARG A 194 13.85 1.55 -7.94
N ARG A 195 13.88 1.59 -6.61
CA ARG A 195 14.07 0.40 -5.76
C ARG A 195 12.93 -0.61 -5.86
N HIS A 196 11.75 -0.19 -6.27
CA HIS A 196 10.53 -1.00 -6.34
C HIS A 196 9.97 -1.07 -7.78
N PHE A 197 10.80 -0.77 -8.78
CA PHE A 197 10.34 -0.45 -10.11
C PHE A 197 9.62 -1.63 -10.77
N ALA A 198 10.20 -2.82 -10.66
CA ALA A 198 9.62 -4.04 -11.22
C ALA A 198 8.28 -4.39 -10.56
N GLU A 199 8.18 -4.22 -9.25
CA GLU A 199 6.95 -4.55 -8.49
C GLU A 199 5.84 -3.51 -8.66
N ILE A 200 6.20 -2.24 -8.90
CA ILE A 200 5.23 -1.20 -9.28
C ILE A 200 4.69 -1.46 -10.69
N VAL A 201 5.56 -1.80 -11.64
CA VAL A 201 5.16 -2.11 -13.02
C VAL A 201 4.31 -3.40 -13.09
N ALA A 202 4.54 -4.35 -12.19
CA ALA A 202 3.79 -5.61 -12.13
C ALA A 202 2.27 -5.40 -11.98
N TYR A 203 1.83 -4.34 -11.29
CA TYR A 203 0.42 -3.96 -11.16
C TYR A 203 -0.28 -3.82 -12.53
N PHE A 204 0.43 -3.30 -13.53
CA PHE A 204 -0.15 -3.06 -14.86
C PHE A 204 -0.31 -4.34 -15.70
N GLY A 205 0.28 -5.45 -15.28
CA GLY A 205 0.01 -6.77 -15.84
C GLY A 205 -1.02 -7.56 -15.03
N HIS A 206 -1.11 -7.26 -13.74
CA HIS A 206 -1.97 -7.94 -12.78
C HIS A 206 -2.53 -6.90 -11.80
N PRO A 207 -3.71 -6.32 -12.03
CA PRO A 207 -4.22 -5.17 -11.28
C PRO A 207 -4.78 -5.54 -9.89
N TYR A 208 -4.10 -6.43 -9.18
CA TYR A 208 -4.40 -6.77 -7.79
C TYR A 208 -3.95 -5.65 -6.85
N THR A 209 -4.79 -5.35 -5.86
CA THR A 209 -4.52 -4.36 -4.81
C THR A 209 -4.72 -5.00 -3.44
N ASN A 210 -4.25 -4.30 -2.39
CA ASN A 210 -4.53 -4.67 -1.01
C ASN A 210 -5.95 -4.28 -0.56
N ALA A 211 -6.90 -4.02 -1.46
CA ALA A 211 -8.25 -3.56 -1.09
C ALA A 211 -9.02 -4.57 -0.21
N VAL A 212 -8.82 -5.87 -0.43
CA VAL A 212 -9.38 -6.93 0.43
C VAL A 212 -8.86 -6.77 1.87
N LEU A 213 -7.55 -6.53 2.02
CA LEU A 213 -6.93 -6.30 3.31
C LEU A 213 -7.37 -4.98 3.94
N GLU A 214 -7.56 -3.90 3.18
CA GLU A 214 -8.12 -2.64 3.70
C GLU A 214 -9.53 -2.84 4.27
N GLY A 215 -10.36 -3.61 3.56
CA GLY A 215 -11.69 -4.02 4.01
C GLY A 215 -11.62 -4.82 5.31
N ALA A 216 -10.75 -5.84 5.34
CA ALA A 216 -10.49 -6.63 6.54
C ALA A 216 -10.01 -5.73 7.69
N ASP A 217 -9.03 -4.87 7.48
CA ASP A 217 -8.47 -3.96 8.50
C ASP A 217 -9.53 -3.02 9.11
N SER A 218 -10.52 -2.60 8.32
CA SER A 218 -11.68 -1.86 8.84
C SER A 218 -12.51 -2.71 9.81
N VAL A 219 -12.80 -3.96 9.43
CA VAL A 219 -13.53 -4.93 10.27
C VAL A 219 -12.73 -5.26 11.54
N ILE A 220 -11.44 -5.57 11.41
CA ILE A 220 -10.52 -5.87 12.52
C ILE A 220 -10.49 -4.72 13.52
N ARG A 221 -10.39 -3.46 13.06
CA ARG A 221 -10.45 -2.29 13.93
C ARG A 221 -11.78 -2.17 14.67
N ASN A 222 -12.90 -2.47 14.01
CA ASN A 222 -14.22 -2.45 14.63
C ASN A 222 -14.37 -3.55 15.69
N VAL A 223 -13.95 -4.78 15.38
CA VAL A 223 -13.92 -5.91 16.32
C VAL A 223 -13.09 -5.56 17.56
N LYS A 224 -11.88 -5.05 17.35
CA LYS A 224 -11.00 -4.59 18.43
C LYS A 224 -11.62 -3.48 19.27
N ARG A 225 -12.31 -2.51 18.64
CA ARG A 225 -13.02 -1.44 19.35
C ARG A 225 -14.15 -2.00 20.21
N ARG A 226 -14.94 -2.93 19.70
CA ARG A 226 -16.04 -3.61 20.44
C ARG A 226 -15.52 -4.41 21.62
N ALA A 227 -14.39 -5.13 21.45
CA ALA A 227 -13.75 -5.90 22.51
C ALA A 227 -12.98 -5.03 23.54
N ARG A 228 -12.83 -3.72 23.30
CA ARG A 228 -11.94 -2.80 24.06
C ARG A 228 -10.48 -3.26 24.07
N GLY A 229 -10.07 -3.95 23.00
CA GLY A 229 -8.75 -4.55 22.83
C GLY A 229 -8.67 -5.99 23.32
N PHE A 230 -7.80 -6.77 22.70
CA PHE A 230 -7.49 -8.13 23.11
C PHE A 230 -6.22 -8.15 23.96
N ARG A 231 -6.16 -9.03 24.97
CA ARG A 231 -4.94 -9.31 25.76
C ARG A 231 -4.15 -10.45 25.13
N ASP A 232 -4.84 -11.46 24.65
CA ASP A 232 -4.29 -12.62 23.98
C ASP A 232 -4.24 -12.41 22.46
N MET A 233 -3.26 -13.01 21.79
CA MET A 233 -3.14 -13.06 20.34
C MET A 233 -4.09 -14.08 19.73
N ASP A 234 -4.28 -15.22 20.36
CA ASP A 234 -5.09 -16.31 19.80
C ASP A 234 -6.56 -15.88 19.74
N HIS A 235 -7.07 -15.29 20.82
CA HIS A 235 -8.40 -14.69 20.83
C HIS A 235 -8.58 -13.61 19.76
N SER A 236 -7.54 -12.82 19.47
CA SER A 236 -7.59 -11.82 18.40
C SER A 236 -7.64 -12.50 17.04
N ALA A 237 -6.79 -13.51 16.79
CA ALA A 237 -6.76 -14.25 15.54
C ALA A 237 -8.09 -14.99 15.30
N THR A 238 -8.62 -15.69 16.30
CA THR A 238 -9.93 -16.36 16.25
C THR A 238 -11.04 -15.38 15.84
N MET A 239 -11.10 -14.21 16.47
CA MET A 239 -12.10 -13.21 16.10
C MET A 239 -11.92 -12.69 14.68
N ILE A 240 -10.68 -12.55 14.20
CA ILE A 240 -10.41 -12.13 12.82
C ILE A 240 -10.88 -13.21 11.85
N TYR A 241 -10.54 -14.48 12.07
CA TYR A 241 -11.01 -15.59 11.24
C TYR A 241 -12.54 -15.70 11.23
N LEU A 242 -13.19 -15.58 12.38
CA LEU A 242 -14.66 -15.59 12.47
C LEU A 242 -15.33 -14.48 11.66
N THR A 243 -14.72 -13.29 11.60
CA THR A 243 -15.32 -12.14 10.91
C THR A 243 -14.88 -11.95 9.47
N CYS A 244 -13.68 -12.41 9.12
CA CYS A 244 -13.03 -12.11 7.84
C CYS A 244 -12.62 -13.36 7.05
N GLY A 245 -12.62 -14.55 7.65
CA GLY A 245 -12.18 -15.80 7.01
C GLY A 245 -13.27 -16.59 6.27
N ARG A 246 -14.46 -15.99 6.05
CA ARG A 246 -15.61 -16.60 5.34
C ARG A 246 -15.86 -18.09 5.68
N LEU A 247 -15.75 -18.44 6.95
CA LEU A 247 -15.92 -19.81 7.43
C LEU A 247 -17.35 -20.31 7.14
N ASP A 248 -17.46 -21.53 6.60
CA ASP A 248 -18.76 -22.20 6.49
C ASP A 248 -19.19 -22.73 7.86
N LEU A 249 -19.88 -21.88 8.61
CA LEU A 249 -20.39 -22.24 9.93
C LEU A 249 -21.51 -23.29 9.86
N LYS A 250 -22.12 -23.52 8.69
CA LYS A 250 -23.15 -24.58 8.52
C LYS A 250 -22.54 -25.97 8.57
N ALA A 251 -21.32 -26.13 8.05
CA ALA A 251 -20.56 -27.36 8.14
C ALA A 251 -20.28 -27.79 9.60
N VAL A 252 -20.26 -26.84 10.54
CA VAL A 252 -19.97 -27.07 11.97
C VAL A 252 -21.24 -27.19 12.82
N THR A 253 -22.36 -26.61 12.38
CA THR A 253 -23.63 -26.58 13.13
C THR A 253 -24.61 -27.69 12.76
N THR A 254 -24.24 -28.57 11.83
CA THR A 254 -25.01 -29.78 11.52
C THR A 254 -24.66 -30.87 12.54
N THR A 255 -25.21 -30.75 13.75
CA THR A 255 -25.27 -31.82 14.76
C THR A 255 -26.68 -31.91 15.31
#